data_AF-A0A1Y0BLE5-F1
#
_entry.id   AF-A0A1Y0BLE5-F1
#
_cell.length_a   1.000
_cell.length_b   1.000
_cell.length_c   1.000
_cell.angle_alpha   90.00
_cell.angle_beta   90.00
_cell.angle_gamma   90.00
#
_symmetry.space_group_name_H-M   'P 1'
#
loop_
_entity.id
_entity.type
_entity.pdbx_description
1 polymer ?
#
loop_
_entity_poly.entity_id
_entity_poly.type
_entity_poly.pdbx_seq_one_letter_code
_entity_poly.pdbx_strand_id
1 'polypeptide(L)'
;MNAEKIITTLTAHGVRLTCDANGTLRAGPASAVTPELAALIREHRAALLAALAPPPDPADVREFYEERAAIFEFEADQPRAAAEAAALRRTLERFALPDPGAGGIDAALAALTARRADPSTP
;
A
#
# COMPACT_ATOMS: atom_id res chain seq x y z
N MET A 1 17.99 1.28 -4.96
CA MET A 1 17.79 -0.08 -4.39
C MET A 1 16.30 -0.23 -4.05
N ASN A 2 15.66 -1.39 -4.25
CA ASN A 2 14.23 -1.60 -3.91
C ASN A 2 14.05 -1.88 -2.40
N ALA A 3 12.87 -1.57 -1.85
CA ALA A 3 12.51 -1.80 -0.45
C ALA A 3 12.75 -3.24 0.00
N GLU A 4 12.36 -4.24 -0.79
CA GLU A 4 12.59 -5.66 -0.50
C GLU A 4 14.08 -5.99 -0.29
N LYS A 5 14.95 -5.45 -1.16
CA LYS A 5 16.39 -5.66 -1.06
C LYS A 5 16.93 -5.03 0.22
N ILE A 6 16.43 -3.85 0.60
CA ILE A 6 16.85 -3.16 1.83
C ILE A 6 16.37 -3.92 3.07
N ILE A 7 15.11 -4.39 3.08
CA ILE A 7 14.56 -5.22 4.15
C ILE A 7 15.39 -6.51 4.29
N THR A 8 15.74 -7.15 3.17
CA THR A 8 16.58 -8.35 3.16
C THR A 8 17.97 -8.06 3.72
N THR A 9 18.61 -6.96 3.31
CA THR A 9 19.91 -6.54 3.84
C THR A 9 19.85 -6.25 5.34
N LEU A 10 18.86 -5.49 5.79
CA LEU A 10 18.69 -5.18 7.21
C LEU A 10 18.46 -6.45 8.04
N THR A 11 17.64 -7.37 7.54
CA THR A 11 17.38 -8.66 8.19
C THR A 11 18.64 -9.51 8.27
N ALA A 12 19.49 -9.52 7.24
CA ALA A 12 20.78 -10.21 7.26
C ALA A 12 21.75 -9.63 8.31
N HIS A 13 21.62 -8.34 8.63
CA HIS A 13 22.34 -7.68 9.72
C HIS A 13 21.63 -7.81 11.09
N GLY A 14 20.57 -8.61 11.19
CA GLY A 14 19.82 -8.81 12.43
C GLY A 14 18.85 -7.66 12.77
N VAL A 15 18.65 -6.70 11.87
CA VAL A 15 17.70 -5.60 12.04
C VAL A 15 16.36 -5.99 11.45
N ARG A 16 15.34 -6.05 12.31
CA ARG A 16 13.94 -6.19 11.92
C ARG A 16 13.30 -4.81 11.77
N LEU A 17 12.71 -4.56 10.61
CA LEU A 17 11.83 -3.43 10.39
C LEU A 17 10.38 -3.83 10.61
N THR A 18 9.63 -2.94 11.25
CA THR A 18 8.17 -3.05 11.42
C THR A 18 7.56 -1.68 11.15
N CYS A 19 6.34 -1.64 10.61
CA CYS A 19 5.54 -0.42 10.50
C CYS A 19 4.33 -0.55 11.43
N ASP A 20 4.04 0.49 12.20
CA ASP A 20 2.77 0.56 12.92
C ASP A 20 1.63 1.07 12.02
N ALA A 21 0.40 0.98 12.53
CA ALA A 21 -0.79 1.48 11.85
C ALA A 21 -0.78 3.00 11.59
N ASN A 22 0.12 3.74 12.25
CA ASN A 22 0.27 5.19 12.11
C ASN A 22 1.33 5.57 11.07
N GLY A 23 1.91 4.60 10.36
CA GLY A 23 2.97 4.87 9.39
C GLY A 23 4.31 5.22 10.04
N THR A 24 4.58 4.71 11.24
CA THR A 24 5.88 4.84 11.91
C THR A 24 6.70 3.57 11.72
N LEU A 25 7.86 3.72 11.08
CA LEU A 25 8.86 2.66 11.00
C LEU A 25 9.62 2.50 12.32
N ARG A 26 9.70 1.26 12.79
CA ARG A 26 10.52 0.85 13.93
C ARG A 26 11.56 -0.17 13.48
N ALA A 27 12.82 0.11 13.77
CA ALA A 27 13.94 -0.80 13.56
C ALA A 27 14.41 -1.35 14.91
N GLY A 28 14.59 -2.67 15.02
CA GLY A 28 15.07 -3.30 16.23
C GLY A 28 15.81 -4.63 15.98
N PRO A 29 16.66 -5.08 16.92
CA PRO A 29 17.04 -4.42 18.16
C PRO A 29 17.99 -3.24 17.92
N ALA A 30 17.93 -2.22 18.80
CA ALA A 30 18.74 -1.01 18.66
C ALA A 30 20.26 -1.28 18.64
N SER A 31 20.71 -2.37 19.28
CA SER A 31 22.11 -2.82 19.27
C SER A 31 22.61 -3.29 17.90
N ALA A 32 21.71 -3.69 17.00
CA ALA A 32 22.04 -4.12 15.64
C ALA A 32 21.96 -2.97 14.62
N VAL A 33 21.40 -1.82 14.99
CA VAL A 33 21.24 -0.67 14.08
C VAL A 33 22.51 0.18 14.12
N THR A 34 23.40 -0.05 13.17
CA THR A 34 24.59 0.79 12.98
C THR A 34 24.24 2.15 12.35
N PRO A 35 25.10 3.18 12.45
CA PRO A 35 24.87 4.48 11.81
C PRO A 35 24.64 4.38 10.29
N GLU A 36 25.31 3.44 9.63
CA GLU A 36 25.19 3.20 8.19
C GLU A 36 23.82 2.61 7.84
N LEU A 37 23.35 1.64 8.63
CA LEU A 37 22.01 1.06 8.47
C LEU A 37 20.92 2.10 8.77
N ALA A 38 21.14 2.95 9.78
CA ALA A 38 20.24 4.06 10.08
C ALA A 38 20.18 5.10 8.93
N ALA A 39 21.31 5.39 8.29
CA ALA A 39 21.35 6.26 7.10
C ALA A 39 20.57 5.62 5.94
N LEU A 40 20.76 4.33 5.69
CA LEU A 40 20.05 3.58 4.65
C LEU A 40 18.53 3.56 4.88
N ILE A 41 18.08 3.36 6.12
CA ILE A 41 16.66 3.41 6.49
C ILE A 41 16.09 4.81 6.26
N ARG A 42 16.83 5.88 6.58
CA ARG A 42 16.38 7.26 6.37
C ARG A 42 16.31 7.61 4.88
N GLU A 43 17.31 7.22 4.10
CA GLU A 43 17.37 7.45 2.66
C GLU A 43 16.18 6.80 1.94
N HIS A 44 15.79 5.60 2.36
CA HIS A 44 14.73 4.82 1.72
C HIS A 44 13.43 4.76 2.52
N ARG A 45 13.23 5.70 3.46
CA ARG A 45 12.09 5.68 4.40
C ARG A 45 10.74 5.55 3.72
N ALA A 46 10.51 6.30 2.64
CA ALA A 46 9.23 6.30 1.92
C ALA A 46 8.93 4.95 1.27
N ALA A 47 9.93 4.34 0.63
CA ALA A 47 9.80 3.03 -0.01
C ALA A 47 9.59 1.92 1.03
N LEU A 48 10.29 1.99 2.16
CA LEU A 48 10.13 1.04 3.27
C LEU A 48 8.76 1.16 3.93
N LEU A 49 8.24 2.38 4.09
CA LEU A 49 6.88 2.60 4.59
C LEU A 49 5.84 2.02 3.64
N ALA A 50 5.97 2.26 2.33
CA ALA A 50 5.04 1.71 1.35
C ALA A 50 5.05 0.18 1.33
N ALA A 51 6.22 -0.44 1.50
CA ALA A 51 6.35 -1.90 1.54
C ALA A 51 5.78 -2.51 2.84
N LEU A 52 5.98 -1.85 3.98
CA LEU A 52 5.59 -2.37 5.30
C LEU A 52 4.21 -1.88 5.78
N ALA A 53 3.57 -0.96 5.06
CA ALA A 53 2.25 -0.47 5.43
C ALA A 53 1.23 -1.61 5.38
N PRO A 54 0.34 -1.69 6.38
CA PRO A 54 -0.74 -2.66 6.31
C PRO A 54 -1.59 -2.40 5.05
N PRO A 55 -2.07 -3.46 4.37
CA PRO A 55 -3.03 -3.29 3.29
C PRO A 55 -4.24 -2.49 3.80
N PRO A 56 -4.81 -1.58 2.98
CA PRO A 56 -6.00 -0.83 3.37
C PRO A 56 -7.18 -1.75 3.67
N ASP A 57 -8.17 -1.24 4.42
CA ASP A 57 -9.39 -2.01 4.64
C ASP A 57 -10.23 -2.07 3.35
N PRO A 58 -10.69 -3.26 2.91
CA PRO A 58 -11.59 -3.38 1.76
C PRO A 58 -12.84 -2.51 1.86
N ALA A 59 -13.37 -2.25 3.06
CA ALA A 59 -14.51 -1.38 3.27
C ALA A 59 -14.17 0.09 2.91
N ASP A 60 -13.05 0.60 3.41
CA ASP A 60 -12.58 1.97 3.12
C ASP A 60 -12.31 2.15 1.62
N VAL A 61 -11.73 1.12 0.97
CA VAL A 61 -11.46 1.13 -0.47
C VAL A 61 -12.77 1.15 -1.27
N ARG A 62 -13.78 0.37 -0.84
CA ARG A 62 -15.11 0.36 -1.47
C ARG A 62 -15.81 1.71 -1.32
N GLU A 63 -15.84 2.25 -0.11
CA GLU A 63 -16.49 3.52 0.20
C GLU A 63 -15.90 4.65 -0.65
N PHE A 64 -14.57 4.76 -0.70
CA PHE A 64 -13.90 5.75 -1.53
C PHE A 64 -14.22 5.58 -3.02
N TYR A 65 -14.25 4.34 -3.52
CA TYR A 65 -14.62 4.07 -4.91
C TYR A 65 -16.06 4.54 -5.22
N GLU A 66 -17.02 4.19 -4.37
CA GLU A 66 -18.44 4.54 -4.54
C GLU A 66 -18.65 6.05 -4.49
N GLU A 67 -18.02 6.74 -3.53
CA GLU A 67 -18.03 8.19 -3.41
C GLU A 67 -17.47 8.85 -4.69
N ARG A 68 -16.31 8.39 -5.16
CA ARG A 68 -15.70 8.94 -6.37
C ARG A 68 -16.53 8.69 -7.62
N ALA A 69 -17.17 7.53 -7.73
CA ALA A 69 -18.06 7.21 -8.84
C ALA A 69 -19.28 8.13 -8.84
N ALA A 70 -19.90 8.36 -7.67
CA ALA A 70 -21.01 9.29 -7.54
C ALA A 70 -20.61 10.74 -7.90
N ILE A 71 -19.45 11.21 -7.44
CA ILE A 71 -18.95 12.55 -7.79
C ILE A 71 -18.77 12.69 -9.30
N PHE A 72 -18.16 11.70 -9.97
CA PHE A 72 -17.97 11.78 -11.42
C PHE A 72 -19.29 11.67 -12.20
N GLU A 73 -20.25 10.88 -11.72
CA GLU A 73 -21.56 10.76 -12.33
C GLU A 73 -22.36 12.06 -12.22
N PHE A 74 -22.49 12.61 -11.02
CA PHE A 74 -23.40 13.72 -10.77
C PHE A 74 -22.76 15.10 -10.92
N GLU A 75 -21.51 15.29 -10.50
CA GLU A 75 -20.86 16.60 -10.57
C GLU A 75 -20.14 16.83 -11.90
N ALA A 76 -19.62 15.76 -12.51
CA ALA A 76 -18.91 15.83 -13.80
C ALA A 76 -19.75 15.35 -15.00
N ASP A 77 -21.04 15.06 -14.78
CA ASP A 77 -22.02 14.63 -15.80
C ASP A 77 -21.51 13.47 -16.67
N GLN A 78 -20.77 12.54 -16.06
CA GLN A 78 -20.24 11.38 -16.76
C GLN A 78 -21.28 10.25 -16.76
N PRO A 79 -21.43 9.50 -17.87
CA PRO A 79 -22.17 8.24 -17.84
C PRO A 79 -21.60 7.30 -16.76
N ARG A 80 -22.47 6.56 -16.08
CA ARG A 80 -22.09 5.68 -14.95
C ARG A 80 -20.83 4.84 -15.21
N ALA A 81 -20.75 4.20 -16.37
CA ALA A 81 -19.59 3.37 -16.73
C ALA A 81 -18.27 4.17 -16.83
N ALA A 82 -18.30 5.40 -17.35
CA ALA A 82 -17.13 6.27 -17.42
C ALA A 82 -16.74 6.80 -16.03
N ALA A 83 -17.74 7.15 -15.21
CA ALA A 83 -17.56 7.57 -13.83
C ALA A 83 -16.89 6.47 -12.98
N GLU A 84 -17.36 5.23 -13.10
CA GLU A 84 -16.78 4.05 -12.43
C GLU A 84 -15.35 3.77 -12.88
N ALA A 85 -15.05 3.85 -14.18
CA ALA A 85 -13.68 3.69 -14.68
C ALA A 85 -12.74 4.78 -14.14
N ALA A 86 -13.20 6.03 -14.09
CA ALA A 86 -12.44 7.14 -13.50
C ALA A 86 -12.25 6.97 -11.98
N ALA A 87 -13.29 6.53 -11.27
CA ALA A 87 -13.25 6.25 -9.84
C ALA A 87 -12.31 5.09 -9.51
N LEU A 88 -12.30 4.03 -10.31
CA LEU A 88 -11.37 2.92 -10.18
C LEU A 88 -9.92 3.42 -10.24
N ARG A 89 -9.56 4.17 -11.29
CA ARG A 89 -8.19 4.73 -11.41
C ARG A 89 -7.79 5.56 -10.19
N ARG A 90 -8.68 6.43 -9.70
CA ARG A 90 -8.44 7.23 -8.48
C ARG A 90 -8.28 6.38 -7.24
N THR A 91 -9.05 5.31 -7.12
CA THR A 91 -8.98 4.37 -6.00
C THR A 91 -7.64 3.63 -6.00
N LEU A 92 -7.21 3.13 -7.16
CA LEU A 92 -5.91 2.47 -7.31
C LEU A 92 -4.75 3.42 -6.96
N GLU A 93 -4.79 4.66 -7.45
CA GLU A 93 -3.82 5.70 -7.12
C GLU A 93 -3.80 6.01 -5.61
N ARG A 94 -4.97 6.22 -5.00
CA ARG A 94 -5.12 6.62 -3.59
C ARG A 94 -4.56 5.58 -2.62
N PHE A 95 -4.81 4.31 -2.91
CA PHE A 95 -4.48 3.19 -2.05
C PHE A 95 -3.25 2.40 -2.52
N ALA A 96 -2.56 2.88 -3.56
CA ALA A 96 -1.41 2.22 -4.19
C ALA A 96 -1.70 0.74 -4.52
N LEU A 97 -2.93 0.47 -4.99
CA LEU A 97 -3.34 -0.88 -5.36
C LEU A 97 -2.85 -1.22 -6.78
N PRO A 98 -2.50 -2.49 -7.03
CA PRO A 98 -2.16 -2.93 -8.38
C PRO A 98 -3.38 -2.83 -9.31
N ASP A 99 -3.13 -2.59 -10.60
CA ASP A 99 -4.18 -2.59 -11.61
C ASP A 99 -4.83 -3.99 -11.72
N PRO A 100 -6.15 -4.12 -11.43
CA PRO A 100 -6.86 -5.39 -11.54
C PRO A 100 -7.18 -5.78 -12.98
N GLY A 101 -6.82 -4.96 -13.97
CA GLY A 101 -7.16 -5.16 -15.38
C GLY A 101 -8.66 -5.10 -15.59
N ALA A 102 -9.21 -6.07 -16.32
CA ALA A 102 -10.64 -6.12 -16.67
C ALA A 102 -11.56 -6.43 -15.47
N GLY A 103 -11.02 -6.82 -14.30
CA GLY A 103 -11.81 -7.23 -13.15
C GLY A 103 -12.39 -6.10 -12.29
N GLY A 104 -11.99 -4.84 -12.55
CA GLY A 104 -12.51 -3.68 -11.85
C GLY A 104 -12.25 -3.67 -10.34
N ILE A 105 -13.10 -2.94 -9.61
CA ILE A 105 -12.93 -2.75 -8.15
C ILE A 105 -13.07 -4.07 -7.37
N ASP A 106 -13.93 -4.98 -7.80
CA ASP A 106 -14.15 -6.26 -7.11
C ASP A 106 -12.91 -7.14 -7.14
N ALA A 107 -12.21 -7.19 -8.27
CA ALA A 107 -10.94 -7.91 -8.39
C ALA A 107 -9.84 -7.26 -7.54
N ALA A 108 -9.81 -5.92 -7.45
CA ALA A 108 -8.87 -5.22 -6.57
C ALA A 108 -9.12 -5.56 -5.09
N LEU A 109 -10.39 -5.60 -4.65
CA LEU A 109 -10.74 -5.98 -3.28
C LEU A 109 -10.48 -7.46 -2.99
N ALA A 110 -10.70 -8.35 -3.96
CA ALA A 110 -10.37 -9.76 -3.83
C ALA A 110 -8.86 -9.96 -3.64
N ALA A 111 -8.03 -9.28 -4.43
CA ALA A 111 -6.57 -9.31 -4.29
C ALA A 111 -6.11 -8.75 -2.93
N LEU A 112 -6.73 -7.67 -2.47
CA LEU A 112 -6.46 -7.07 -1.16
C LEU A 112 -6.79 -8.03 -0.01
N THR A 113 -7.94 -8.71 -0.11
CA THR A 113 -8.38 -9.71 0.88
C THR A 113 -7.43 -10.91 0.90
N ALA A 114 -6.97 -11.38 -0.26
CA ALA A 114 -5.98 -12.45 -0.35
C ALA A 114 -4.65 -12.08 0.32
N ARG A 115 -4.18 -10.83 0.13
CA ARG A 115 -2.95 -10.33 0.81
C ARG A 115 -3.09 -10.25 2.32
N ARG A 116 -4.28 -9.91 2.84
CA ARG A 116 -4.54 -9.93 4.30
C ARG A 116 -4.52 -11.35 4.88
N ALA A 117 -4.93 -12.35 4.11
CA ALA A 117 -5.00 -13.74 4.55
C ALA A 117 -3.63 -14.45 4.57
N ASP A 118 -2.64 -13.94 3.83
CA ASP A 118 -1.27 -14.47 3.84
C ASP A 118 -0.29 -13.52 4.55
N PRO A 119 -0.02 -13.72 5.85
CA PRO A 119 0.96 -12.92 6.58
C PRO A 119 2.42 -13.23 6.19
N SER A 120 2.65 -14.16 5.23
CA SER A 120 3.98 -14.63 4.84
C SER A 120 4.51 -13.97 3.57
N THR A 121 3.72 -13.14 2.89
CA THR A 121 4.19 -12.39 1.73
C THR A 121 4.70 -11.02 2.20
N PRO A 122 6.03 -10.79 2.19
CA PRO A 122 6.65 -9.55 2.67
C PRO A 122 6.38 -8.33 1.78
#